data_AF-A0A936IHQ3-F1
#
_entry.id   AF-A0A936IHQ3-F1
#
_cell.length_a   1.000
_cell.length_b   1.000
_cell.length_c   1.000
_cell.angle_alpha   90.00
_cell.angle_beta   90.00
_cell.angle_gamma   90.00
#
_symmetry.space_group_name_H-M   'P 1'
#
loop_
_entity.id
_entity.type
_entity.pdbx_description
1 polymer ?
#
loop_
_entity_poly.entity_id
_entity_poly.type
_entity_poly.pdbx_seq_one_letter_code
_entity_poly.pdbx_strand_id
1 'polypeptide(L)'
;MLASFLAALADFHRRMLTVYLVVLGPRLSYRLTAALARWLYAIVPVLRERSEAHCRAALAGRVPPDQVARIAAASFVHRIHSLVDLLLADRLLHRGTFHRYGGRMNDAERERLLDAQRRGQPLILLSSYYGPFDLLPTMLSFNGVRALAVYRPHANPRFDAVRQRVRARGGCEFVTVEQAVSRVPAVLESGGTVALIADHHAEGRGIETTFLGLPTRALKTVGLLAMQYRAVIVVSGIRRVGQQFRFELIMGDLVRPREWEDQPDPVRYITERYLRALERIVYADPTQYVWASDRWGEQTAAQLTGA
;
A
#
# COMPACT_ATOMS: atom_id res chain seq x y z
N MET A 1 -11.88 -29.74 -13.74
CA MET A 1 -12.46 -29.14 -14.95
C MET A 1 -13.28 -27.87 -14.65
N LEU A 2 -14.28 -27.91 -13.76
CA LEU A 2 -15.13 -26.73 -13.46
C LEU A 2 -14.36 -25.50 -12.92
N ALA A 3 -13.45 -25.69 -11.96
CA ALA A 3 -12.63 -24.60 -11.42
C ALA A 3 -11.74 -23.93 -12.50
N SER A 4 -11.15 -24.73 -13.38
CA SER A 4 -10.32 -24.25 -14.50
C SER A 4 -11.14 -23.45 -15.51
N PHE A 5 -12.36 -23.89 -15.81
CA PHE A 5 -13.32 -23.20 -16.67
C PHE A 5 -13.80 -21.88 -16.06
N LEU A 6 -14.24 -21.87 -14.80
CA LEU A 6 -14.66 -20.66 -14.09
C LEU A 6 -13.55 -19.62 -14.02
N ALA A 7 -12.32 -20.07 -13.74
CA ALA A 7 -11.18 -19.16 -13.73
C ALA A 7 -10.85 -18.62 -15.14
N ALA A 8 -11.12 -19.37 -16.21
CA ALA A 8 -10.90 -18.91 -17.59
C ALA A 8 -11.97 -17.90 -18.01
N LEU A 9 -13.23 -18.15 -17.64
CA LEU A 9 -14.34 -17.21 -17.81
C LEU A 9 -14.09 -15.90 -17.06
N ALA A 10 -13.63 -15.99 -15.80
CA ALA A 10 -13.24 -14.82 -15.02
C ALA A 10 -12.10 -14.02 -15.68
N ASP A 11 -11.09 -14.69 -16.26
CA ASP A 11 -10.01 -14.01 -16.99
C ASP A 11 -10.51 -13.34 -18.28
N PHE A 12 -11.40 -14.02 -19.02
CA PHE A 12 -12.03 -13.45 -20.21
C PHE A 12 -12.82 -12.18 -19.88
N HIS A 13 -13.71 -12.23 -18.89
CA HIS A 13 -14.47 -11.06 -18.44
C HIS A 13 -13.56 -9.92 -17.96
N ARG A 14 -12.49 -10.24 -17.22
CA ARG A 14 -11.50 -9.24 -16.79
C ARG A 14 -10.82 -8.55 -17.98
N ARG A 15 -10.44 -9.30 -19.03
CA ARG A 15 -9.85 -8.74 -20.26
C ARG A 15 -10.84 -7.82 -20.97
N MET A 16 -12.10 -8.26 -21.13
CA MET A 16 -13.16 -7.45 -21.72
C MET A 16 -13.41 -6.18 -20.91
N LEU A 17 -13.49 -6.29 -19.58
CA LEU A 17 -13.62 -5.15 -18.68
C LEU A 17 -12.47 -4.15 -18.87
N THR A 18 -11.23 -4.63 -18.98
CA THR A 18 -10.07 -3.75 -19.23
C THR A 18 -10.21 -3.01 -20.57
N VAL A 19 -10.68 -3.68 -21.62
CA VAL A 19 -10.95 -3.05 -22.92
C VAL A 19 -12.02 -1.96 -22.78
N TYR A 20 -13.16 -2.26 -22.16
CA TYR A 20 -14.24 -1.31 -21.96
C TYR A 20 -13.78 -0.09 -21.16
N LEU A 21 -13.06 -0.29 -20.05
CA LEU A 21 -12.56 0.81 -19.21
C LEU A 21 -11.61 1.74 -19.98
N VAL A 22 -10.78 1.19 -20.86
CA VAL A 22 -9.87 1.97 -21.69
C VAL A 22 -10.63 2.75 -22.77
N VAL A 23 -11.59 2.13 -23.44
CA VAL A 23 -12.40 2.76 -24.50
C VAL A 23 -13.27 3.89 -23.95
N LEU A 24 -13.92 3.68 -22.79
CA LEU A 24 -14.72 4.70 -22.10
C LEU A 24 -13.87 5.86 -21.56
N GLY A 25 -12.56 5.61 -21.39
CA GLY A 25 -11.61 6.53 -20.78
C GLY A 25 -11.74 6.60 -19.25
N PRO A 26 -10.71 7.14 -18.55
CA PRO A 26 -10.65 7.10 -17.09
C PRO A 26 -11.82 7.79 -16.39
N ARG A 27 -12.25 8.98 -16.86
CA ARG A 27 -13.29 9.77 -16.19
C ARG A 27 -14.63 9.01 -16.13
N LEU A 28 -15.08 8.47 -17.25
CA LEU A 28 -16.35 7.74 -17.31
C LEU A 28 -16.25 6.41 -16.56
N SER A 29 -15.13 5.69 -16.71
CA SER A 29 -14.83 4.48 -15.96
C SER A 29 -14.95 4.69 -14.45
N TYR A 30 -14.37 5.77 -13.90
CA TYR A 30 -14.48 6.06 -12.47
C TYR A 30 -15.89 6.42 -12.04
N ARG A 31 -16.65 7.15 -12.85
CA ARG A 31 -18.05 7.49 -12.53
C ARG A 31 -18.92 6.24 -12.44
N LEU A 32 -18.82 5.36 -13.44
CA LEU A 32 -19.59 4.12 -13.51
C LEU A 32 -19.22 3.18 -12.35
N THR A 33 -17.92 2.97 -12.14
CA THR A 33 -17.44 2.09 -11.05
C THR A 33 -17.69 2.69 -9.68
N ALA A 34 -17.69 4.02 -9.51
CA ALA A 34 -18.10 4.65 -8.25
C ALA A 34 -19.59 4.46 -7.96
N ALA A 35 -20.46 4.52 -8.97
CA ALA A 35 -21.88 4.25 -8.80
C ALA A 35 -22.11 2.79 -8.39
N LEU A 36 -21.48 1.86 -9.09
CA LEU A 36 -21.53 0.44 -8.76
C LEU A 36 -20.95 0.16 -7.36
N ALA A 37 -19.82 0.77 -7.01
CA ALA A 37 -19.19 0.60 -5.70
C ALA A 37 -20.07 1.11 -4.56
N ARG A 38 -20.73 2.28 -4.74
CA ARG A 38 -21.69 2.79 -3.76
C ARG A 38 -22.89 1.86 -3.59
N TRP A 39 -23.41 1.32 -4.70
CA TRP A 39 -24.48 0.34 -4.65
C TRP A 39 -24.05 -0.94 -3.93
N LEU A 40 -22.89 -1.51 -4.27
CA LEU A 40 -22.32 -2.69 -3.58
C LEU A 40 -22.12 -2.45 -2.08
N TYR A 41 -21.57 -1.28 -1.72
CA TYR A 41 -21.37 -0.92 -0.32
C TYR A 41 -22.70 -0.83 0.46
N ALA A 42 -23.77 -0.38 -0.19
CA ALA A 42 -25.09 -0.30 0.43
C ALA A 42 -25.73 -1.68 0.67
N ILE A 43 -25.49 -2.66 -0.22
CA ILE A 43 -26.15 -3.98 -0.19
C ILE A 43 -25.34 -5.09 0.46
N VAL A 44 -24.07 -4.86 0.83
CA VAL A 44 -23.22 -5.86 1.51
C VAL A 44 -22.94 -5.41 2.96
N PRO A 45 -23.80 -5.77 3.93
CA PRO A 45 -23.70 -5.28 5.31
C PRO A 45 -22.37 -5.59 5.98
N VAL A 46 -21.86 -6.82 5.81
CA VAL A 46 -20.56 -7.26 6.36
C VAL A 46 -19.41 -6.32 6.00
N LEU A 47 -19.36 -5.84 4.75
CA LEU A 47 -18.29 -4.92 4.33
C LEU A 47 -18.49 -3.53 4.91
N ARG A 48 -19.74 -3.06 4.94
CA ARG A 48 -20.11 -1.74 5.47
C ARG A 48 -19.85 -1.65 6.96
N GLU A 49 -20.42 -2.56 7.74
CA GLU A 49 -20.33 -2.58 9.20
C GLU A 49 -18.89 -2.68 9.67
N ARG A 50 -18.11 -3.58 9.06
CA ARG A 50 -16.68 -3.70 9.36
C ARG A 50 -15.90 -2.43 9.04
N SER A 51 -16.11 -1.86 7.84
CA SER A 51 -15.42 -0.63 7.43
C SER A 51 -15.76 0.53 8.35
N GLU A 52 -17.03 0.69 8.72
CA GLU A 52 -17.48 1.76 9.61
C GLU A 52 -17.01 1.57 11.05
N ALA A 53 -17.02 0.34 11.57
CA ALA A 53 -16.51 0.03 12.91
C ALA A 53 -15.02 0.39 13.03
N HIS A 54 -14.20 -0.09 12.09
CA HIS A 54 -12.78 0.21 12.02
C HIS A 54 -12.52 1.71 11.85
N CYS A 55 -13.21 2.35 10.90
CA CYS A 55 -13.08 3.78 10.64
C CYS A 55 -13.49 4.62 11.86
N ARG A 56 -14.57 4.26 12.56
CA ARG A 56 -15.06 4.95 13.76
C ARG A 56 -14.02 4.92 14.87
N ALA A 57 -13.47 3.72 15.13
CA ALA A 57 -12.51 3.52 16.18
C ALA A 57 -11.19 4.24 15.90
N ALA A 58 -10.68 4.15 14.66
CA ALA A 58 -9.41 4.75 14.26
C ALA A 58 -9.45 6.29 14.08
N LEU A 59 -10.62 6.86 13.82
CA LEU A 59 -10.83 8.31 13.63
C LEU A 59 -11.56 8.97 14.82
N ALA A 60 -11.74 8.25 15.93
CA ALA A 60 -12.39 8.77 17.12
C ALA A 60 -11.71 10.08 17.59
N GLY A 61 -12.51 11.13 17.80
CA GLY A 61 -12.01 12.45 18.20
C GLY A 61 -11.25 13.23 17.10
N ARG A 62 -11.03 12.64 15.92
CA ARG A 62 -10.40 13.31 14.77
C ARG A 62 -11.39 13.78 13.71
N VAL A 63 -12.55 13.11 13.62
CA VAL A 63 -13.64 13.49 12.72
C VAL A 63 -14.98 13.45 13.47
N PRO A 64 -15.96 14.28 13.07
CA PRO A 64 -17.31 14.18 13.60
C PRO A 64 -17.92 12.78 13.36
N PRO A 65 -18.65 12.18 14.33
CA PRO A 65 -19.19 10.83 14.21
C PRO A 65 -20.09 10.60 12.98
N ASP A 66 -20.82 11.62 12.55
CA ASP A 66 -21.68 11.62 11.36
C ASP A 66 -20.88 11.51 10.05
N GLN A 67 -19.59 11.85 10.06
CA GLN A 67 -18.73 11.74 8.87
C GLN A 67 -18.14 10.34 8.66
N VAL A 68 -18.16 9.47 9.68
CA VAL A 68 -17.51 8.15 9.63
C VAL A 68 -18.07 7.30 8.49
N ALA A 69 -19.39 7.19 8.37
CA ALA A 69 -20.03 6.38 7.33
C ALA A 69 -19.67 6.89 5.92
N ARG A 70 -19.62 8.22 5.76
CA ARG A 70 -19.22 8.87 4.50
C ARG A 70 -17.77 8.58 4.14
N ILE A 71 -16.86 8.63 5.11
CA ILE A 71 -15.43 8.33 4.92
C ILE A 71 -15.24 6.84 4.58
N ALA A 72 -15.88 5.94 5.33
CA ALA A 72 -15.80 4.50 5.09
C ALA A 72 -16.32 4.12 3.70
N ALA A 73 -17.47 4.66 3.29
CA ALA A 73 -18.04 4.48 1.95
C ALA A 73 -17.12 5.05 0.85
N ALA A 74 -16.55 6.24 1.07
CA ALA A 74 -15.60 6.84 0.14
C ALA A 74 -14.33 5.98 0.00
N SER A 75 -13.84 5.40 1.09
CA SER A 75 -12.72 4.45 1.06
C SER A 75 -13.02 3.18 0.28
N PHE A 76 -14.23 2.66 0.40
CA PHE A 76 -14.64 1.51 -0.40
C PHE A 76 -14.67 1.85 -1.89
N VAL A 77 -15.26 3.00 -2.25
CA VAL A 77 -15.22 3.50 -3.64
C VAL A 77 -13.78 3.68 -4.13
N HIS A 78 -12.92 4.27 -3.30
CA HIS A 78 -11.51 4.45 -3.62
C HIS A 78 -10.80 3.10 -3.84
N ARG A 79 -11.10 2.08 -3.03
CA ARG A 79 -10.56 0.73 -3.22
C ARG A 79 -10.94 0.14 -4.58
N ILE A 80 -12.17 0.34 -5.03
CA ILE A 80 -12.60 -0.06 -6.38
C ILE A 80 -11.86 0.75 -7.44
N HIS A 81 -11.67 2.06 -7.24
CA HIS A 81 -10.86 2.89 -8.12
C HIS A 81 -9.41 2.42 -8.21
N SER A 82 -8.77 1.99 -7.11
CA SER A 82 -7.41 1.42 -7.13
C SER A 82 -7.33 0.14 -7.97
N LEU A 83 -8.38 -0.67 -8.00
CA LEU A 83 -8.46 -1.85 -8.88
C LEU A 83 -8.63 -1.44 -10.34
N VAL A 84 -9.46 -0.44 -10.62
CA VAL A 84 -9.59 0.15 -11.96
C VAL A 84 -8.28 0.77 -12.42
N ASP A 85 -7.54 1.42 -11.52
CA ASP A 85 -6.22 1.99 -11.79
C ASP A 85 -5.23 0.92 -12.25
N LEU A 86 -5.20 -0.22 -11.56
CA LEU A 86 -4.34 -1.33 -11.94
C LEU A 86 -4.65 -1.81 -13.37
N LEU A 87 -5.93 -1.94 -13.73
CA LEU A 87 -6.34 -2.38 -15.07
C LEU A 87 -6.00 -1.32 -16.14
N LEU A 88 -6.26 -0.04 -15.84
CA LEU A 88 -5.94 1.06 -16.74
C LEU A 88 -4.42 1.24 -16.90
N ALA A 89 -3.64 1.05 -15.83
CA ALA A 89 -2.19 1.17 -15.81
C ALA A 89 -1.51 0.18 -16.76
N ASP A 90 -2.10 -1.01 -16.96
CA ASP A 90 -1.57 -1.99 -17.91
C ASP A 90 -1.44 -1.39 -19.32
N ARG A 91 -2.31 -0.43 -19.69
CA ARG A 91 -2.20 0.29 -20.98
C ARG A 91 -1.67 1.72 -20.87
N LEU A 92 -2.12 2.49 -19.88
CA LEU A 92 -1.83 3.92 -19.79
C LEU A 92 -0.46 4.22 -19.17
N LEU A 93 0.07 3.33 -18.32
CA LEU A 93 1.28 3.59 -17.55
C LEU A 93 2.48 2.82 -18.12
N HIS A 94 3.27 3.51 -18.95
CA HIS A 94 4.55 3.05 -19.46
C HIS A 94 5.52 4.23 -19.65
N ARG A 95 6.80 3.96 -19.93
CA ARG A 95 7.86 4.99 -20.00
C ARG A 95 7.48 6.18 -20.89
N GLY A 96 6.96 5.90 -22.09
CA GLY A 96 6.54 6.94 -23.05
C GLY A 96 5.40 7.85 -22.58
N THR A 97 4.54 7.38 -21.67
CA THR A 97 3.38 8.14 -21.16
C THR A 97 3.53 8.58 -19.70
N PHE A 98 4.65 8.26 -19.06
CA PHE A 98 4.89 8.58 -17.65
C PHE A 98 4.84 10.09 -17.38
N HIS A 99 5.28 10.93 -18.33
CA HIS A 99 5.17 12.39 -18.20
C HIS A 99 3.72 12.88 -18.03
N ARG A 100 2.73 12.12 -18.54
CA ARG A 100 1.30 12.46 -18.53
C ARG A 100 0.53 11.79 -17.39
N TYR A 101 0.85 10.54 -17.08
CA TYR A 101 0.09 9.69 -16.15
C TYR A 101 0.88 9.24 -14.91
N GLY A 102 2.18 9.48 -14.90
CA GLY A 102 3.06 9.11 -13.82
C GLY A 102 2.83 9.95 -12.57
N GLY A 103 2.83 9.28 -11.41
CA GLY A 103 2.99 9.97 -10.15
C GLY A 103 4.44 10.44 -10.01
N ARG A 104 4.61 11.72 -9.69
CA ARG A 104 5.94 12.28 -9.36
C ARG A 104 6.11 12.32 -7.85
N MET A 105 7.33 12.05 -7.42
CA MET A 105 7.80 12.39 -6.09
C MET A 105 8.29 13.84 -6.10
N ASN A 106 8.27 14.52 -4.96
CA ASN A 106 8.94 15.82 -4.84
C ASN A 106 10.42 15.70 -5.24
N ASP A 107 10.95 16.65 -6.01
CA ASP A 107 12.31 16.55 -6.56
C ASP A 107 13.40 16.48 -5.47
N ALA A 108 13.24 17.21 -4.37
CA ALA A 108 14.21 17.19 -3.26
C ALA A 108 14.16 15.85 -2.51
N GLU A 109 12.97 15.29 -2.30
CA GLU A 109 12.79 13.97 -1.68
C GLU A 109 13.33 12.85 -2.57
N ARG A 110 13.02 12.93 -3.87
CA ARG A 110 13.53 12.02 -4.88
C ARG A 110 15.05 12.05 -4.91
N GLU A 111 15.66 13.23 -4.98
CA GLU A 111 17.11 13.34 -5.05
C GLU A 111 17.77 12.78 -3.79
N ARG A 112 17.21 13.01 -2.59
CA ARG A 112 17.70 12.40 -1.34
C ARG A 112 17.72 10.86 -1.40
N LEU A 113 16.69 10.24 -1.98
CA LEU A 113 16.65 8.78 -2.14
C LEU A 113 17.68 8.29 -3.15
N LEU A 114 17.72 8.92 -4.32
CA LEU A 114 18.66 8.53 -5.37
C LEU A 114 20.11 8.69 -4.90
N ASP A 115 20.39 9.75 -4.15
CA ASP A 115 21.69 10.03 -3.56
C ASP A 115 22.10 8.99 -2.51
N ALA A 116 21.16 8.53 -1.68
CA ALA A 116 21.40 7.41 -0.78
C ALA A 116 21.69 6.11 -1.56
N GLN A 117 20.94 5.82 -2.63
CA GLN A 117 21.20 4.64 -3.48
C GLN A 117 22.56 4.70 -4.17
N ARG A 118 22.97 5.87 -4.68
CA ARG A 118 24.28 6.06 -5.31
C ARG A 118 25.45 5.85 -4.35
N ARG A 119 25.25 6.17 -3.07
CA ARG A 119 26.24 5.90 -2.00
C ARG A 119 26.27 4.45 -1.53
N GLY A 120 25.40 3.57 -2.05
CA GLY A 120 25.25 2.21 -1.55
C GLY A 120 24.74 2.17 -0.11
N GLN A 121 23.95 3.17 0.32
CA GLN A 121 23.32 3.16 1.63
C GLN A 121 22.14 2.18 1.62
N PRO A 122 22.12 1.14 2.49
CA PRO A 122 20.99 0.25 2.59
C PRO A 122 19.71 1.03 2.96
N LEU A 123 18.61 0.77 2.23
CA LEU A 123 17.32 1.42 2.45
C LEU A 123 16.21 0.42 2.72
N ILE A 124 15.33 0.74 3.67
CA ILE A 124 14.07 0.03 3.89
C ILE A 124 12.91 1.00 3.61
N LEU A 125 12.24 0.83 2.47
CA LEU A 125 11.05 1.58 2.07
C LEU A 125 9.80 0.92 2.68
N LEU A 126 9.07 1.67 3.48
CA LEU A 126 7.85 1.21 4.16
C LEU A 126 6.64 1.98 3.61
N SER A 127 5.57 1.26 3.31
CA SER A 127 4.28 1.83 2.90
C SER A 127 3.13 1.11 3.61
N SER A 128 1.92 1.62 3.48
CA SER A 128 0.67 1.01 3.94
C SER A 128 -0.24 0.65 2.77
N TYR A 129 -1.37 -0.02 3.05
CA TYR A 129 -2.50 -0.16 2.13
C TYR A 129 -3.28 1.15 1.99
N TYR A 130 -2.57 2.19 1.58
CA TYR A 130 -3.09 3.52 1.33
C TYR A 130 -2.98 3.85 -0.16
N GLY A 131 -4.02 4.48 -0.70
CA GLY A 131 -4.05 4.89 -2.10
C GLY A 131 -4.01 3.70 -3.08
N PRO A 132 -3.61 3.93 -4.34
CA PRO A 132 -3.42 2.87 -5.32
C PRO A 132 -2.07 2.16 -5.12
N PHE A 133 -1.87 1.55 -3.95
CA PHE A 133 -0.61 0.90 -3.53
C PHE A 133 -0.07 -0.14 -4.53
N ASP A 134 -0.94 -0.77 -5.33
CA ASP A 134 -0.53 -1.69 -6.41
C ASP A 134 0.30 -0.98 -7.51
N LEU A 135 0.16 0.33 -7.67
CA LEU A 135 0.95 1.12 -8.63
C LEU A 135 2.25 1.68 -8.03
N LEU A 136 2.39 1.70 -6.70
CA LEU A 136 3.55 2.29 -6.03
C LEU A 136 4.90 1.74 -6.53
N PRO A 137 5.10 0.42 -6.72
CA PRO A 137 6.39 -0.10 -7.19
C PRO A 137 6.79 0.40 -8.59
N THR A 138 5.82 0.45 -9.51
CA THR A 138 6.04 0.97 -10.86
C THR A 138 6.35 2.46 -10.82
N MET A 139 5.65 3.22 -9.96
CA MET A 139 5.88 4.65 -9.81
C MET A 139 7.25 4.95 -9.20
N LEU A 140 7.67 4.23 -8.14
CA LEU A 140 9.01 4.35 -7.57
C LEU A 140 10.08 4.13 -8.64
N SER A 141 9.92 3.05 -9.40
CA SER A 141 10.85 2.68 -10.47
C SER A 141 10.95 3.73 -11.57
N PHE A 142 9.83 4.30 -12.01
CA PHE A 142 9.83 5.36 -13.02
C PHE A 142 10.35 6.70 -12.48
N ASN A 143 10.32 6.92 -11.17
CA ASN A 143 11.05 8.02 -10.52
C ASN A 143 12.55 7.70 -10.34
N GLY A 144 13.02 6.52 -10.76
CA GLY A 144 14.42 6.09 -10.72
C GLY A 144 14.81 5.29 -9.47
N VAL A 145 13.88 5.10 -8.53
CA VAL A 145 14.14 4.35 -7.29
C VAL A 145 14.10 2.85 -7.58
N ARG A 146 15.24 2.18 -7.42
CA ARG A 146 15.34 0.72 -7.58
C ARG A 146 14.99 0.03 -6.26
N ALA A 147 14.18 -1.02 -6.27
CA ALA A 147 13.86 -1.74 -5.03
C ALA A 147 13.51 -3.21 -5.29
N LEU A 148 13.85 -4.04 -4.30
CA LEU A 148 13.32 -5.39 -4.13
C LEU A 148 12.07 -5.32 -3.24
N ALA A 149 10.89 -5.58 -3.79
CA ALA A 149 9.64 -5.57 -3.06
C ALA A 149 9.24 -6.97 -2.58
N VAL A 150 8.98 -7.11 -1.28
CA VAL A 150 8.44 -8.36 -0.71
C VAL A 150 6.93 -8.37 -0.87
N TYR A 151 6.36 -9.48 -1.33
CA TYR A 151 4.91 -9.61 -1.47
C TYR A 151 4.42 -11.02 -1.16
N ARG A 152 3.12 -11.14 -0.88
CA ARG A 152 2.41 -12.41 -0.84
C ARG A 152 1.65 -12.61 -2.17
N PRO A 153 1.83 -13.74 -2.87
CA PRO A 153 1.05 -14.04 -4.06
C PRO A 153 -0.45 -14.00 -3.80
N HIS A 154 -1.20 -13.46 -4.76
CA HIS A 154 -2.66 -13.49 -4.69
C HIS A 154 -3.20 -14.90 -4.97
N ALA A 155 -4.25 -15.31 -4.24
CA ALA A 155 -4.83 -16.66 -4.34
C ALA A 155 -5.31 -17.04 -5.76
N ASN A 156 -5.75 -16.04 -6.54
CA ASN A 156 -5.99 -16.19 -7.98
C ASN A 156 -4.69 -15.92 -8.77
N PRO A 157 -4.04 -16.95 -9.36
CA PRO A 157 -2.75 -16.79 -10.05
C PRO A 157 -2.83 -15.93 -11.31
N ARG A 158 -3.98 -15.92 -12.00
CA ARG A 158 -4.15 -15.09 -13.21
C ARG A 158 -4.23 -13.61 -12.86
N PHE A 159 -4.90 -13.29 -11.76
CA PHE A 159 -4.92 -11.92 -11.25
C PHE A 159 -3.54 -11.51 -10.69
N ASP A 160 -2.85 -12.43 -10.02
CA ASP A 160 -1.46 -12.18 -9.57
C ASP A 160 -0.54 -11.85 -10.74
N ALA A 161 -0.58 -12.63 -11.82
CA ALA A 161 0.22 -12.38 -13.02
C ALA A 161 -0.02 -10.99 -13.64
N VAL A 162 -1.26 -10.49 -13.61
CA VAL A 162 -1.59 -9.14 -14.08
C VAL A 162 -1.01 -8.07 -13.15
N ARG A 163 -1.15 -8.24 -11.83
CA ARG A 163 -0.55 -7.35 -10.84
C ARG A 163 0.96 -7.26 -11.06
N GLN A 164 1.62 -8.41 -11.18
CA GLN A 164 3.06 -8.48 -11.38
C GLN A 164 3.52 -7.84 -12.69
N ARG A 165 2.77 -8.04 -13.79
CA ARG A 165 3.05 -7.38 -15.07
C ARG A 165 3.08 -5.85 -14.95
N VAL A 166 2.13 -5.26 -14.23
CA VAL A 166 2.09 -3.80 -14.02
C VAL A 166 3.19 -3.38 -13.06
N ARG A 167 3.29 -4.04 -11.91
CA ARG A 167 4.22 -3.73 -10.81
C ARG A 167 5.70 -3.81 -11.20
N ALA A 168 6.06 -4.80 -12.01
CA ALA A 168 7.45 -5.03 -12.44
C ALA A 168 7.87 -4.21 -13.66
N ARG A 169 6.93 -3.55 -14.37
CA ARG A 169 7.20 -2.81 -15.62
C ARG A 169 8.26 -1.72 -15.48
N GLY A 170 8.41 -1.18 -14.27
CA GLY A 170 9.42 -0.17 -13.97
C GLY A 170 10.83 -0.71 -13.72
N GLY A 171 10.98 -2.02 -13.50
CA GLY A 171 12.24 -2.64 -13.07
C GLY A 171 12.31 -2.93 -11.55
N CYS A 172 11.19 -2.81 -10.82
CA CYS A 172 11.10 -3.30 -9.45
C CYS A 172 11.10 -4.83 -9.45
N GLU A 173 12.01 -5.42 -8.68
CA GLU A 173 12.06 -6.87 -8.49
C GLU A 173 11.08 -7.27 -7.38
N PHE A 174 10.45 -8.46 -7.52
CA PHE A 174 9.54 -9.01 -6.52
C PHE A 174 10.02 -10.36 -6.03
N VAL A 175 9.96 -10.55 -4.72
CA VAL A 175 10.19 -11.85 -4.08
C VAL A 175 9.04 -12.18 -3.15
N THR A 176 8.72 -13.47 -3.06
CA THR A 176 7.72 -13.93 -2.10
C THR A 176 8.22 -13.79 -0.67
N VAL A 177 7.34 -13.90 0.32
CA VAL A 177 7.72 -13.87 1.75
C VAL A 177 8.71 -14.98 2.08
N GLU A 178 8.56 -16.14 1.47
CA GLU A 178 9.44 -17.30 1.65
C GLU A 178 10.83 -17.02 1.08
N GLN A 179 10.89 -16.42 -0.11
CA GLN A 179 12.16 -16.02 -0.76
C GLN A 179 12.83 -14.85 -0.05
N ALA A 180 12.06 -13.99 0.62
CA ALA A 180 12.58 -12.81 1.30
C ALA A 180 13.58 -13.15 2.40
N VAL A 181 13.46 -14.34 3.03
CA VAL A 181 14.36 -14.79 4.11
C VAL A 181 15.83 -14.77 3.69
N SER A 182 16.13 -15.13 2.44
CA SER A 182 17.51 -15.10 1.90
C SER A 182 17.80 -13.84 1.09
N ARG A 183 16.82 -13.34 0.32
CA ARG A 183 17.03 -12.22 -0.62
C ARG A 183 17.15 -10.86 0.07
N VAL A 184 16.38 -10.61 1.13
CA VAL A 184 16.39 -9.32 1.84
C VAL A 184 17.74 -9.04 2.50
N PRO A 185 18.32 -9.97 3.29
CA PRO A 185 19.69 -9.86 3.79
C PRO A 185 20.72 -9.46 2.72
N ALA A 186 20.76 -10.21 1.61
CA ALA A 186 21.74 -9.98 0.54
C ALA A 186 21.58 -8.61 -0.14
N VAL A 187 20.33 -8.15 -0.34
CA VAL A 187 20.08 -6.82 -0.91
C VAL A 187 20.50 -5.72 0.05
N LEU A 188 20.20 -5.85 1.35
CA LEU A 188 20.60 -4.82 2.32
C LEU A 188 22.12 -4.80 2.55
N GLU A 189 22.78 -5.96 2.59
CA GLU A 189 24.23 -6.06 2.73
C GLU A 189 24.99 -5.42 1.55
N SER A 190 24.43 -5.51 0.35
CA SER A 190 25.00 -4.87 -0.86
C SER A 190 24.65 -3.38 -1.03
N GLY A 191 24.06 -2.74 -0.01
CA GLY A 191 23.69 -1.32 -0.10
C GLY A 191 22.40 -1.06 -0.89
N GLY A 192 21.62 -2.10 -1.16
CA GLY A 192 20.40 -2.04 -1.93
C GLY A 192 19.18 -1.55 -1.14
N THR A 193 18.02 -1.61 -1.79
CA THR A 193 16.76 -1.11 -1.24
C THR A 193 15.72 -2.21 -1.22
N VAL A 194 15.09 -2.40 -0.05
CA VAL A 194 13.99 -3.33 0.14
C VAL A 194 12.71 -2.55 0.41
N ALA A 195 11.60 -2.95 -0.22
CA ALA A 195 10.29 -2.32 -0.05
C ALA A 195 9.27 -3.29 0.58
N LEU A 196 8.59 -2.82 1.62
CA LEU A 196 7.63 -3.59 2.42
C LEU A 196 6.32 -2.82 2.61
N ILE A 197 5.20 -3.53 2.65
CA ILE A 197 3.97 -3.02 3.27
C ILE A 197 4.03 -3.35 4.76
N ALA A 198 3.86 -2.34 5.63
CA ALA A 198 4.22 -2.40 7.04
C ALA A 198 3.09 -2.02 8.01
N ASP A 199 1.85 -1.90 7.53
CA ASP A 199 0.63 -1.67 8.33
C ASP A 199 -0.11 -2.97 8.68
N HIS A 200 0.59 -4.11 8.66
CA HIS A 200 0.04 -5.42 8.98
C HIS A 200 0.15 -5.73 10.48
N HIS A 201 -0.89 -6.38 11.01
CA HIS A 201 -0.81 -7.08 12.28
C HIS A 201 0.07 -8.33 12.16
N ALA A 202 0.93 -8.55 13.14
CA ALA A 202 1.76 -9.74 13.27
C ALA A 202 1.12 -10.74 14.25
N GLU A 203 0.75 -11.93 13.76
CA GLU A 203 0.10 -12.98 14.58
C GLU A 203 1.02 -13.56 15.69
N GLY A 204 2.35 -13.48 15.51
CA GLY A 204 3.35 -14.06 16.41
C GLY A 204 4.08 -13.06 17.31
N ARG A 205 5.39 -13.26 17.51
CA ARG A 205 6.26 -12.35 18.29
C ARG A 205 6.54 -11.06 17.51
N GLY A 206 5.75 -10.02 17.76
CA GLY A 206 5.96 -8.66 17.24
C GLY A 206 6.06 -7.62 18.37
N ILE A 207 6.13 -6.35 18.00
CA ILE A 207 6.16 -5.24 18.96
C ILE A 207 4.72 -4.82 19.27
N GLU A 208 4.32 -4.96 20.52
CA GLU A 208 3.03 -4.45 21.00
C GLU A 208 3.08 -2.92 21.06
N THR A 209 2.16 -2.29 20.34
CA THR A 209 2.11 -0.84 20.15
C THR A 209 0.71 -0.43 19.67
N THR A 210 0.57 0.78 19.16
CA THR A 210 -0.67 1.27 18.54
C THR A 210 -0.45 1.65 17.09
N PHE A 211 -1.53 1.55 16.31
CA PHE A 211 -1.60 2.09 14.96
C PHE A 211 -2.98 2.68 14.73
N LEU A 212 -3.03 3.93 14.29
CA LEU A 212 -4.25 4.74 14.18
C LEU A 212 -5.02 4.80 15.50
N GLY A 213 -4.30 4.84 16.63
CA GLY A 213 -4.89 4.90 17.98
C GLY A 213 -5.42 3.58 18.53
N LEU A 214 -5.37 2.48 17.77
CA LEU A 214 -5.85 1.17 18.21
C LEU A 214 -4.68 0.23 18.51
N PRO A 215 -4.81 -0.67 19.49
CA PRO A 215 -3.78 -1.63 19.83
C PRO A 215 -3.48 -2.54 18.63
N THR A 216 -2.21 -2.79 18.37
CA THR A 216 -1.77 -3.74 17.36
C THR A 216 -0.44 -4.37 17.76
N ARG A 217 -0.06 -5.41 17.02
CA ARG A 217 1.24 -6.03 17.11
C ARG A 217 1.97 -5.81 15.79
N ALA A 218 2.99 -4.97 15.80
CA ALA A 218 3.75 -4.59 14.62
C ALA A 218 4.92 -5.54 14.33
N LEU A 219 5.35 -5.59 13.07
CA LEU A 219 6.45 -6.44 12.63
C LEU A 219 7.79 -5.95 13.19
N LYS A 220 8.40 -6.71 14.10
CA LYS A 220 9.75 -6.41 14.64
C LYS A 220 10.86 -6.48 13.59
N THR A 221 10.63 -7.21 12.49
CA THR A 221 11.62 -7.45 11.42
C THR A 221 12.14 -6.16 10.82
N VAL A 222 11.31 -5.12 10.72
CA VAL A 222 11.73 -3.80 10.20
C VAL A 222 12.85 -3.21 11.06
N GLY A 223 12.66 -3.15 12.38
CA GLY A 223 13.66 -2.62 13.31
C GLY A 223 14.92 -3.49 13.35
N LEU A 224 14.77 -4.82 13.36
CA LEU A 224 15.90 -5.75 13.36
C LEU A 224 16.78 -5.60 12.10
N LEU A 225 16.18 -5.54 10.91
CA LEU A 225 16.91 -5.33 9.65
C LEU A 225 17.56 -3.95 9.61
N ALA A 226 16.86 -2.91 10.06
CA ALA A 226 17.42 -1.56 10.11
C ALA A 226 18.66 -1.49 11.01
N MET A 227 18.63 -2.14 12.17
CA MET A 227 19.77 -2.22 13.07
C MET A 227 20.92 -3.03 12.48
N GLN A 228 20.64 -4.24 12.01
CA GLN A 228 21.65 -5.16 11.50
C GLN A 228 22.43 -4.58 10.31
N TYR A 229 21.74 -3.92 9.37
CA TYR A 229 22.34 -3.39 8.15
C TYR A 229 22.59 -1.89 8.21
N ARG A 230 22.40 -1.25 9.38
CA ARG A 230 22.42 0.22 9.54
C ARG A 230 21.61 0.93 8.44
N ALA A 231 20.46 0.37 8.09
CA ALA A 231 19.65 0.85 6.97
C ALA A 231 18.90 2.14 7.33
N VAL A 232 18.76 3.03 6.35
CA VAL A 232 17.88 4.19 6.46
C VAL A 232 16.46 3.73 6.17
N ILE A 233 15.54 4.08 7.06
CA ILE A 233 14.12 3.77 6.88
C ILE A 233 13.46 4.95 6.19
N VAL A 234 12.68 4.66 5.15
CA VAL A 234 11.95 5.67 4.39
C VAL A 234 10.48 5.27 4.41
N VAL A 235 9.64 6.13 4.98
CA VAL A 235 8.19 5.93 4.93
C VAL A 235 7.66 6.65 3.71
N SER A 236 6.99 5.91 2.83
CA SER A 236 6.44 6.43 1.59
C SER A 236 5.05 5.91 1.31
N GLY A 237 4.33 6.59 0.43
CA GLY A 237 3.02 6.16 -0.03
C GLY A 237 2.72 6.68 -1.43
N ILE A 238 1.55 6.33 -1.93
CA ILE A 238 0.99 6.88 -3.17
C ILE A 238 -0.41 7.36 -2.86
N ARG A 239 -0.77 8.56 -3.33
CA ARG A 239 -2.16 9.04 -3.32
C ARG A 239 -2.68 9.26 -4.72
N ARG A 240 -3.99 9.05 -4.88
CA ARG A 240 -4.73 9.58 -6.02
C ARG A 240 -4.99 11.07 -5.82
N VAL A 241 -4.87 11.84 -6.90
CA VAL A 241 -5.14 13.29 -6.91
C VAL A 241 -6.34 13.60 -7.81
N GLY A 242 -7.43 14.03 -7.17
CA GLY A 242 -8.69 14.34 -7.83
C GLY A 242 -9.35 13.11 -8.49
N GLN A 243 -10.22 13.37 -9.48
CA GLN A 243 -11.03 12.33 -10.14
C GLN A 243 -10.44 11.84 -11.48
N GLN A 244 -9.14 12.01 -11.69
CA GLN A 244 -8.45 11.63 -12.93
C GLN A 244 -7.43 10.53 -12.66
N PHE A 245 -6.90 9.88 -13.71
CA PHE A 245 -5.78 8.93 -13.62
C PHE A 245 -4.50 9.72 -13.35
N ARG A 246 -4.37 10.24 -12.12
CA ARG A 246 -3.28 11.10 -11.65
C ARG A 246 -2.96 10.75 -10.21
N PHE A 247 -1.66 10.70 -9.93
CA PHE A 247 -1.14 10.20 -8.66
C PHE A 247 0.03 11.07 -8.19
N GLU A 248 0.36 10.94 -6.92
CA GLU A 248 1.51 11.59 -6.30
C GLU A 248 2.15 10.61 -5.32
N LEU A 249 3.48 10.63 -5.28
CA LEU A 249 4.24 9.85 -4.31
C LEU A 249 4.50 10.74 -3.10
N ILE A 250 4.28 10.19 -1.92
CA ILE A 250 4.42 10.88 -0.64
C ILE A 250 5.65 10.30 0.07
N MET A 251 6.51 11.14 0.63
CA MET A 251 7.48 10.75 1.65
C MET A 251 6.99 11.24 3.02
N GLY A 252 6.65 10.31 3.91
CA GLY A 252 6.10 10.61 5.24
C GLY A 252 7.15 10.77 6.35
N ASP A 253 8.31 10.13 6.21
CA ASP A 253 9.46 10.25 7.11
C ASP A 253 10.72 9.64 6.46
N LEU A 254 11.89 10.02 6.96
CA LEU A 254 13.18 9.41 6.65
C LEU A 254 14.00 9.33 7.95
N VAL A 255 14.26 8.11 8.43
CA VAL A 255 14.90 7.83 9.72
C VAL A 255 16.28 7.24 9.49
N ARG A 256 17.31 7.94 9.96
CA ARG A 256 18.71 7.52 9.87
C ARG A 256 19.18 6.76 11.11
N PRO A 257 20.26 5.95 11.02
CA PRO A 257 20.86 5.24 12.15
C PRO A 257 21.07 6.08 13.41
N ARG A 258 21.65 7.27 13.26
CA ARG A 258 21.90 8.23 14.36
C ARG A 258 20.67 8.65 15.16
N GLU A 259 19.46 8.41 14.65
CA GLU A 259 18.22 8.81 15.30
C GLU A 259 17.69 7.72 16.24
N TRP A 260 18.13 6.47 16.06
CA TRP A 260 17.72 5.32 16.86
C TRP A 260 18.85 4.62 17.60
N GLU A 261 20.13 4.85 17.25
CA GLU A 261 21.26 4.10 17.82
C GLU A 261 21.44 4.27 19.33
N ASP A 262 21.13 5.45 19.86
CA ASP A 262 21.20 5.76 21.29
C ASP A 262 19.87 5.55 22.04
N GLN A 263 18.85 5.01 21.37
CA GLN A 263 17.56 4.74 22.01
C GLN A 263 17.66 3.50 22.91
N PRO A 264 17.00 3.49 24.10
CA PRO A 264 17.02 2.33 24.98
C PRO A 264 16.47 1.04 24.34
N ASP A 265 15.46 1.18 23.47
CA ASP A 265 14.92 0.11 22.63
C ASP A 265 14.80 0.63 21.18
N PRO A 266 15.87 0.48 20.37
CA PRO A 266 15.86 0.98 19.00
C PRO A 266 14.81 0.31 18.12
N VAL A 267 14.52 -0.98 18.33
CA VAL A 267 13.52 -1.72 17.53
C VAL A 267 12.14 -1.14 17.75
N ARG A 268 11.74 -0.91 19.01
CA ARG A 268 10.48 -0.25 19.34
C ARG A 268 10.45 1.18 18.83
N TYR A 269 11.51 1.96 19.05
CA TYR A 269 11.58 3.35 18.59
C TYR A 269 11.36 3.46 17.08
N ILE A 270 12.07 2.65 16.30
CA ILE A 270 11.92 2.55 14.85
C ILE A 270 10.47 2.22 14.50
N THR A 271 9.93 1.21 15.16
CA THR A 271 8.59 0.68 14.87
C THR A 271 7.52 1.74 15.04
N GLU A 272 7.50 2.37 16.20
CA GLU A 272 6.54 3.42 16.52
C GLU A 272 6.73 4.66 15.63
N ARG A 273 7.98 4.99 15.27
CA ARG A 273 8.27 6.12 14.40
C ARG A 273 7.71 5.94 12.99
N TYR A 274 7.93 4.77 12.37
CA TYR A 274 7.37 4.54 11.03
C TYR A 274 5.85 4.43 11.07
N LEU A 275 5.26 3.83 12.11
CA LEU A 275 3.81 3.75 12.25
C LEU A 275 3.19 5.14 12.37
N ARG A 276 3.74 6.02 13.22
CA ARG A 276 3.31 7.42 13.31
C ARG A 276 3.41 8.16 11.96
N ALA A 277 4.41 7.85 11.14
CA ALA A 277 4.53 8.43 9.81
C ALA A 277 3.45 7.90 8.83
N LEU A 278 3.15 6.59 8.87
CA LEU A 278 2.04 6.01 8.11
C LEU A 278 0.69 6.57 8.57
N GLU A 279 0.49 6.77 9.88
CA GLU A 279 -0.70 7.41 10.44
C GLU A 279 -0.90 8.82 9.89
N ARG A 280 0.16 9.64 9.79
CA ARG A 280 0.07 10.97 9.18
C ARG A 280 -0.41 10.91 7.73
N ILE A 281 0.07 9.94 6.95
CA ILE A 281 -0.39 9.73 5.56
C ILE A 281 -1.88 9.38 5.53
N VAL A 282 -2.32 8.45 6.38
CA VAL A 282 -3.73 8.03 6.46
C VAL A 282 -4.62 9.19 6.94
N TYR A 283 -4.23 9.92 7.97
CA TYR A 283 -5.01 11.02 8.53
C TYR A 283 -5.11 12.23 7.58
N ALA A 284 -4.15 12.40 6.66
CA ALA A 284 -4.23 13.46 5.65
C ALA A 284 -5.37 13.25 4.66
N ASP A 285 -5.73 12.00 4.34
CA ASP A 285 -6.92 11.67 3.57
C ASP A 285 -7.41 10.25 3.91
N PRO A 286 -8.25 10.08 4.95
CA PRO A 286 -8.71 8.77 5.40
C PRO A 286 -9.62 8.08 4.38
N THR A 287 -10.06 8.78 3.34
CA THR A 287 -10.87 8.19 2.26
C THR A 287 -10.05 7.35 1.30
N GLN A 288 -8.72 7.32 1.41
CA GLN A 288 -7.86 6.48 0.56
C GLN A 288 -7.29 5.25 1.27
N TYR A 289 -7.60 5.06 2.56
CA TYR A 289 -7.13 3.92 3.35
C TYR A 289 -8.11 2.74 3.31
N VAL A 290 -7.62 1.51 3.36
CA VAL A 290 -8.46 0.30 3.27
C VAL A 290 -9.01 -0.12 4.64
N TRP A 291 -10.15 0.47 5.04
CA TRP A 291 -10.78 0.22 6.35
C TRP A 291 -11.35 -1.20 6.54
N ALA A 292 -11.77 -1.86 5.46
CA ALA A 292 -12.44 -3.18 5.53
C ALA A 292 -11.54 -4.36 5.92
N SER A 293 -10.32 -4.13 6.39
CA SER A 293 -9.30 -5.16 6.59
C SER A 293 -8.84 -5.26 8.04
N ASP A 294 -8.31 -6.45 8.41
CA ASP A 294 -7.93 -6.79 9.79
C ASP A 294 -6.56 -6.25 10.18
N ARG A 295 -6.43 -4.93 10.13
CA ARG A 295 -5.16 -4.24 10.38
C ARG A 295 -4.68 -4.35 11.83
N TRP A 296 -5.60 -4.60 12.75
CA TRP A 296 -5.35 -4.73 14.18
C TRP A 296 -5.46 -6.17 14.68
N GLY A 297 -5.62 -7.14 13.77
CA GLY A 297 -5.83 -8.55 14.09
C GLY A 297 -7.30 -8.92 14.23
N GLU A 298 -7.60 -10.21 14.13
CA GLU A 298 -8.99 -10.73 14.12
C GLU A 298 -9.72 -10.46 15.44
N GLN A 299 -9.02 -10.55 16.58
CA GLN A 299 -9.61 -10.30 17.90
C GLN A 299 -10.11 -8.86 18.04
N THR A 300 -9.29 -7.87 17.67
CA THR A 300 -9.70 -6.46 17.68
C THR A 300 -10.79 -6.20 16.66
N ALA A 301 -10.73 -6.81 15.47
CA ALA A 301 -11.78 -6.68 14.48
C ALA A 301 -13.14 -7.19 15.01
N ALA A 302 -13.18 -8.38 15.61
CA ALA A 302 -14.38 -8.97 16.20
C ALA A 302 -14.98 -8.08 17.30
N GLN A 303 -14.14 -7.58 18.22
CA GLN A 303 -14.55 -6.64 19.27
C GLN A 303 -15.17 -5.37 18.71
N LEU A 304 -14.59 -4.79 17.65
CA LEU A 304 -15.09 -3.56 17.05
C LEU A 304 -16.41 -3.77 16.29
N THR A 305 -16.61 -4.95 15.70
CA THR A 305 -17.85 -5.29 14.98
C THR A 305 -18.95 -5.87 15.85
N GLY A 306 -18.66 -6.17 17.12
CA GLY A 306 -19.61 -6.84 18.03
C GLY A 306 -19.88 -8.30 17.65
N ALA A 307 -18.89 -8.96 17.05
CA ALA A 307 -18.93 -10.36 16.61
C ALA A 307 -18.18 -11.29 17.57
#